data_AF-A0A920P5B7-F1
#
_entry.id   AF-A0A920P5B7-F1
#
_cell.length_a   1.000
_cell.length_b   1.000
_cell.length_c   1.000
_cell.angle_alpha   90.00
_cell.angle_beta   90.00
_cell.angle_gamma   90.00
#
_symmetry.space_group_name_H-M   'P 1'
#
loop_
_entity.id
_entity.type
_entity.pdbx_description
1 polymer ?
#
loop_
_entity_poly.entity_id
_entity_poly.type
_entity_poly.pdbx_seq_one_letter_code
_entity_poly.pdbx_strand_id
1 'polypeptide(L)'
;MSGTKCEWIRELIPDYAAGRLADGEKESADLHFKDCRECCDELDLVRLVFSSRAAHPEGLADKINTAVHGRRVAGRRQWWGLAAAAVAVLAIGLNMTLDRTGFTDLPLTESEFEIESENLWLTDDGLIAGAPMLEGLSDEALTQFLEELTAGTSGGAA
;
A
#
# COMPACT_ATOMS: atom_id res chain seq x y z
N MET A 1 -13.97 39.29 -0.73
CA MET A 1 -12.89 38.51 -1.40
C MET A 1 -11.82 38.20 -0.37
N SER A 2 -11.88 36.99 0.17
CA SER A 2 -10.96 36.43 1.16
C SER A 2 -10.34 35.17 0.57
N GLY A 3 -9.59 35.32 -0.53
CA GLY A 3 -9.02 34.18 -1.28
C GLY A 3 -8.18 33.24 -0.40
N THR A 4 -7.45 33.80 0.56
CA THR A 4 -6.64 33.03 1.52
C THR A 4 -7.43 32.18 2.50
N LYS A 5 -8.68 32.56 2.83
CA LYS A 5 -9.55 31.73 3.70
C LYS A 5 -10.29 30.66 2.90
N CYS A 6 -10.71 30.96 1.68
CA CYS A 6 -11.42 30.00 0.84
C CYS A 6 -10.51 28.81 0.48
N GLU A 7 -9.26 29.05 0.06
CA GLU A 7 -8.32 27.97 -0.28
C GLU A 7 -8.14 26.98 0.87
N TRP A 8 -7.89 27.49 2.09
CA TRP A 8 -7.76 26.65 3.27
C TRP A 8 -9.07 25.93 3.63
N ILE A 9 -10.22 26.59 3.56
CA ILE A 9 -11.51 25.94 3.83
C ILE A 9 -11.79 24.82 2.82
N ARG A 10 -11.42 24.99 1.56
CA ARG A 10 -11.61 23.96 0.53
C ARG A 10 -10.86 22.67 0.83
N GLU A 11 -9.67 22.77 1.44
CA GLU A 11 -8.94 21.59 1.93
C GLU A 11 -9.68 20.86 3.05
N LEU A 12 -10.44 21.58 3.86
CA LEU A 12 -11.22 21.02 4.97
C LEU A 12 -12.58 20.44 4.54
N ILE A 13 -13.12 20.82 3.37
CA ILE A 13 -14.46 20.40 2.92
C ILE A 13 -14.64 18.86 2.93
N PRO A 14 -13.70 18.03 2.42
CA PRO A 14 -13.87 16.58 2.43
C PRO A 14 -13.97 15.98 3.83
N ASP A 15 -13.14 16.46 4.77
CA ASP A 15 -13.16 15.99 6.16
C ASP A 15 -14.36 16.55 6.94
N TYR A 16 -14.78 17.78 6.62
CA TYR A 16 -16.03 18.36 7.14
C TYR A 16 -17.22 17.51 6.72
N ALA A 17 -17.33 17.19 5.42
CA ALA A 17 -18.41 16.36 4.89
C ALA A 17 -18.41 14.94 5.46
N ALA A 18 -17.23 14.41 5.79
CA ALA A 18 -17.09 13.11 6.43
C ALA A 18 -17.32 13.12 7.96
N GLY A 19 -17.42 14.30 8.58
CA GLY A 19 -17.48 14.43 10.03
C GLY A 19 -16.19 14.05 10.75
N ARG A 20 -15.02 14.23 10.12
CA ARG A 20 -13.69 13.87 10.65
C ARG A 20 -12.85 15.04 11.15
N LEU A 21 -13.32 16.27 10.98
CA LEU A 21 -12.57 17.46 11.43
C LEU A 21 -12.50 17.57 12.95
N ALA A 22 -11.41 18.16 13.44
CA ALA A 22 -11.30 18.56 14.83
C ALA A 22 -12.26 19.73 15.13
N ASP A 23 -12.67 19.87 16.39
CA ASP A 23 -13.71 20.84 16.80
C ASP A 23 -13.37 22.29 16.40
N GLY A 24 -12.10 22.70 16.53
CA GLY A 24 -11.68 24.07 16.18
C GLY A 24 -11.67 24.36 14.67
N GLU A 25 -11.36 23.35 13.84
CA GLU A 25 -11.41 23.46 12.38
C GLU A 25 -12.86 23.49 11.91
N LYS A 26 -13.71 22.67 12.54
CA LYS A 26 -15.14 22.64 12.27
C LYS A 26 -15.81 23.98 12.56
N GLU A 27 -15.53 24.59 13.72
CA GLU A 27 -16.06 25.92 14.06
C GLU A 27 -15.63 26.99 13.04
N SER A 28 -14.37 26.94 12.61
CA SER A 28 -13.82 27.85 11.60
C SER A 28 -14.51 27.67 10.24
N ALA A 29 -14.76 26.43 9.84
CA ALA A 29 -15.49 26.10 8.62
C ALA A 29 -16.96 26.51 8.69
N ASP A 30 -17.65 26.24 9.81
CA ASP A 30 -19.03 26.65 10.05
C ASP A 30 -19.21 28.17 9.95
N LEU A 31 -18.24 28.94 10.46
CA LEU A 31 -18.26 30.39 10.35
C LEU A 31 -18.07 30.84 8.89
N HIS A 32 -17.19 30.19 8.13
CA HIS A 32 -16.96 30.52 6.73
C HIS A 32 -18.16 30.18 5.83
N PHE A 33 -18.79 29.03 6.03
CA PHE A 33 -19.95 28.61 5.23
C PHE A 33 -21.15 29.55 5.38
N LYS A 34 -21.26 30.33 6.47
CA LYS A 34 -22.31 31.35 6.60
C LYS A 34 -22.17 32.49 5.58
N ASP A 35 -20.94 32.80 5.19
CA ASP A 35 -20.63 34.01 4.42
C ASP A 35 -20.13 33.72 2.99
N CYS A 36 -19.75 32.47 2.68
CA CYS A 36 -19.20 32.10 1.37
C CYS A 36 -20.07 31.07 0.65
N ARG A 37 -20.80 31.53 -0.38
CA ARG A 37 -21.62 30.67 -1.23
C ARG A 37 -20.81 29.66 -2.03
N GLU A 38 -19.67 30.05 -2.58
CA GLU A 38 -18.81 29.15 -3.40
C GLU A 38 -18.36 27.93 -2.60
N CYS A 39 -17.93 28.13 -1.35
CA CYS A 39 -17.55 27.03 -0.47
C CYS A 39 -18.76 26.18 -0.01
N CYS A 40 -19.96 26.76 0.07
CA CYS A 40 -21.18 25.98 0.31
C CYS A 40 -21.56 25.10 -0.87
N ASP A 41 -21.49 25.65 -2.09
CA ASP A 41 -21.79 24.90 -3.32
C ASP A 41 -20.82 23.72 -3.49
N GLU A 42 -19.53 23.92 -3.16
CA GLU A 42 -18.51 22.86 -3.16
C GLU A 42 -18.77 21.82 -2.06
N LEU A 43 -19.18 22.24 -0.86
CA LEU A 43 -19.58 21.34 0.22
C LEU A 43 -20.77 20.46 -0.19
N ASP A 44 -21.77 21.03 -0.85
CA ASP A 44 -22.94 20.29 -1.32
C ASP A 44 -22.58 19.30 -2.43
N LEU A 45 -21.67 19.67 -3.33
CA LEU A 45 -21.11 18.74 -4.31
C LEU A 45 -20.40 17.55 -3.64
N VAL A 46 -19.55 17.80 -2.65
CA VAL A 46 -18.82 16.73 -1.94
C VAL A 46 -19.79 15.82 -1.18
N ARG A 47 -20.82 16.38 -0.53
CA ARG A 47 -21.88 15.61 0.12
C ARG A 47 -22.62 14.70 -0.86
N LEU A 48 -22.92 15.20 -2.06
CA LEU A 48 -23.54 14.40 -3.12
C LEU A 48 -22.64 13.23 -3.52
N VAL A 49 -21.34 13.47 -3.74
CA VAL A 49 -20.35 12.43 -4.07
C VAL A 49 -20.21 11.40 -2.96
N PHE A 50 -20.30 11.81 -1.69
CA PHE A 50 -20.24 10.84 -0.58
C PHE A 50 -21.51 10.00 -0.48
N SER A 51 -22.67 10.61 -0.73
CA SER A 51 -23.96 9.91 -0.72
C SER A 51 -24.12 8.88 -1.83
N SER A 52 -23.39 9.03 -2.94
CA SER A 52 -23.40 8.08 -4.06
C SER A 52 -22.50 6.86 -3.84
N ARG A 53 -21.66 6.86 -2.79
CA ARG A 53 -20.77 5.73 -2.50
C ARG A 53 -21.60 4.51 -2.11
N ALA A 54 -21.24 3.37 -2.68
CA ALA A 54 -21.82 2.10 -2.29
C ALA A 54 -21.61 1.88 -0.78
N ALA A 55 -22.66 1.39 -0.11
CA ALA A 55 -22.52 0.96 1.27
C ALA A 55 -21.47 -0.16 1.34
N HIS A 56 -20.61 -0.10 2.36
CA HIS A 56 -19.67 -1.19 2.60
C HIS A 56 -20.45 -2.44 3.01
N PRO A 57 -20.03 -3.64 2.57
CA PRO A 57 -20.68 -4.87 2.98
C PRO A 57 -20.59 -5.06 4.50
N GLU A 58 -21.66 -5.61 5.08
CA GLU A 58 -21.70 -5.91 6.51
C GLU A 58 -20.54 -6.85 6.91
N GLY A 59 -19.92 -6.57 8.05
CA GLY A 59 -18.80 -7.34 8.58
C GLY A 59 -17.45 -7.13 7.88
N LEU A 60 -17.33 -6.21 6.91
CA LEU A 60 -16.04 -5.91 6.26
C LEU A 60 -14.99 -5.41 7.26
N ALA A 61 -15.39 -4.52 8.18
CA ALA A 61 -14.50 -4.01 9.22
C ALA A 61 -13.93 -5.14 10.11
N ASP A 62 -14.77 -6.10 10.49
CA ASP A 62 -14.36 -7.25 11.30
C ASP A 62 -13.42 -8.18 10.53
N LYS A 63 -13.70 -8.42 9.24
CA LYS A 63 -12.81 -9.19 8.35
C LYS A 63 -11.44 -8.53 8.23
N ILE A 64 -11.39 -7.22 7.98
CA ILE A 64 -10.14 -6.46 7.89
C ILE A 64 -9.38 -6.53 9.21
N ASN A 65 -10.04 -6.26 10.33
CA ASN A 65 -9.41 -6.33 11.65
C ASN A 65 -8.84 -7.72 11.92
N THR A 66 -9.61 -8.77 11.65
CA THR A 66 -9.16 -10.15 11.83
C THR A 66 -7.91 -10.46 10.99
N ALA A 67 -7.90 -10.06 9.71
CA ALA A 67 -6.76 -10.26 8.82
C ALA A 67 -5.50 -9.50 9.30
N VAL A 68 -5.65 -8.23 9.71
CA VAL A 68 -4.55 -7.41 10.20
C VAL A 68 -3.95 -7.99 11.48
N HIS A 69 -4.79 -8.42 12.43
CA HIS A 69 -4.33 -9.02 13.68
C HIS A 69 -3.67 -10.38 13.43
N GLY A 70 -4.24 -11.22 12.56
CA GLY A 70 -3.68 -12.50 12.18
C GLY A 70 -2.26 -12.38 11.60
N ARG A 71 -2.04 -11.41 10.69
CA ARG A 71 -0.73 -11.16 10.08
C ARG A 71 0.33 -10.71 11.10
N ARG A 72 -0.04 -9.85 12.06
CA ARG A 72 0.89 -9.40 13.12
C ARG A 72 1.33 -10.55 14.03
N VAL A 73 0.42 -11.48 14.35
CA VAL A 73 0.72 -12.61 15.23
C VAL A 73 1.58 -13.66 14.53
N ALA A 74 1.28 -13.99 13.27
CA ALA A 74 2.05 -14.96 12.49
C ALA A 74 3.49 -14.49 12.25
N GLY A 75 3.70 -13.22 11.86
CA GLY A 75 5.04 -12.67 11.61
C GLY A 75 5.96 -12.67 12.83
N ARG A 76 5.41 -12.52 14.04
CA ARG A 76 6.19 -12.51 15.29
C ARG A 76 6.59 -13.92 15.75
N ARG A 77 5.77 -14.94 15.46
CA ARG A 77 6.08 -16.35 15.81
C ARG A 77 7.06 -16.98 14.83
N GLN A 78 6.95 -16.65 13.54
CA GLN A 78 7.74 -17.26 12.48
C GLN A 78 9.22 -16.84 12.52
N TRP A 79 9.52 -15.64 13.02
CA TRP A 79 10.90 -15.16 13.17
C TRP A 79 11.71 -15.94 14.22
N TRP A 80 11.08 -16.42 15.30
CA TRP A 80 11.76 -17.21 16.32
C TRP A 80 11.83 -18.71 15.96
N GLY A 81 10.91 -19.21 15.14
CA GLY A 81 10.89 -20.61 14.70
C GLY A 81 11.98 -20.97 13.70
N LEU A 82 12.35 -20.04 12.82
CA LEU A 82 13.36 -20.28 11.79
C LEU A 82 14.81 -20.23 12.31
N ALA A 83 15.08 -19.41 13.33
CA ALA A 83 16.41 -19.33 13.94
C ALA A 83 16.81 -20.64 14.64
N ALA A 84 15.88 -21.32 15.32
CA ALA A 84 16.17 -22.58 15.99
C ALA A 84 16.40 -23.74 15.00
N ALA A 85 15.60 -23.82 13.93
CA ALA A 85 15.75 -24.85 12.91
C ALA A 85 17.07 -24.72 12.11
N ALA A 86 17.47 -23.50 11.75
CA ALA A 86 18.74 -23.26 11.05
C ALA A 86 19.97 -23.68 11.89
N VAL A 87 19.95 -23.44 13.20
CA VAL A 87 21.03 -23.86 14.12
C VAL A 87 21.08 -25.39 14.25
N ALA A 88 19.94 -26.06 14.31
CA ALA A 88 19.89 -27.52 14.35
C ALA A 88 20.39 -28.15 13.04
N VAL A 89 19.99 -27.60 11.87
CA VAL A 89 20.46 -28.05 10.56
C VAL A 89 21.96 -27.78 10.37
N LEU A 90 22.49 -26.65 10.86
CA LEU A 90 23.92 -26.37 10.82
C LEU A 90 24.72 -27.35 11.70
N ALA A 91 24.23 -27.67 12.91
CA ALA A 91 24.91 -28.62 13.80
C ALA A 91 24.92 -30.06 13.24
N ILE A 92 23.85 -30.47 12.54
CA ILE A 92 23.77 -31.78 11.89
C ILE A 92 24.61 -31.80 10.59
N GLY A 93 24.55 -30.73 9.80
CA GLY A 93 25.28 -30.60 8.54
C GLY A 93 26.79 -30.50 8.71
N LEU A 94 27.28 -29.80 9.74
CA LEU A 94 28.72 -29.67 10.02
C LEU A 94 29.36 -31.00 10.45
N ASN A 95 28.58 -31.90 11.07
CA ASN A 95 29.09 -33.19 11.53
C ASN A 95 29.15 -34.25 10.41
N MET A 96 28.43 -34.02 9.29
CA MET A 96 28.38 -34.93 8.15
C MET A 96 29.34 -34.54 7.01
N THR A 97 29.71 -33.25 6.90
CA THR A 97 30.61 -32.75 5.85
C THR A 97 32.10 -32.94 6.15
N LEU A 98 32.47 -33.16 7.42
CA LEU A 98 33.86 -33.47 7.78
C LEU A 98 34.28 -34.91 7.40
N ASP A 99 33.32 -35.80 7.14
CA ASP A 99 33.60 -37.23 6.89
C ASP A 99 33.39 -37.67 5.44
N ARG A 100 32.90 -36.79 4.55
CA ARG A 100 32.58 -37.17 3.17
C ARG A 100 32.97 -36.12 2.16
N THR A 101 34.20 -36.26 1.66
CA THR A 101 34.58 -35.78 0.33
C THR A 101 33.58 -36.30 -0.71
N GLY A 102 32.94 -35.39 -1.46
CA GLY A 102 32.01 -35.75 -2.53
C GLY A 102 30.91 -34.72 -2.70
N PHE A 103 31.23 -33.66 -3.44
CA PHE A 103 30.27 -32.67 -3.93
C PHE A 103 29.25 -33.36 -4.85
N THR A 104 27.95 -33.20 -4.62
CA THR A 104 26.91 -33.67 -5.54
C THR A 104 25.77 -32.66 -5.56
N ASP A 105 25.43 -32.20 -6.76
CA ASP A 105 24.30 -31.32 -7.06
C ASP A 105 22.98 -31.87 -6.51
N LEU A 106 22.16 -30.98 -5.95
CA LEU A 106 20.79 -31.26 -5.53
C LEU A 106 19.81 -30.45 -6.42
N PRO A 107 18.77 -31.08 -6.99
CA PRO A 107 17.77 -30.38 -7.78
C PRO A 107 16.85 -29.57 -6.87
N LEU A 108 16.65 -28.29 -7.23
CA LEU A 108 15.71 -27.39 -6.58
C LEU A 108 14.28 -27.90 -6.84
N THR A 109 13.64 -28.39 -5.79
CA THR A 109 12.23 -28.78 -5.84
C THR A 109 11.39 -27.52 -5.92
N GLU A 110 10.81 -27.28 -7.10
CA GLU A 110 9.78 -26.27 -7.34
C GLU A 110 8.59 -26.49 -6.40
N SER A 111 8.31 -25.50 -5.55
CA SER A 111 7.08 -25.49 -4.74
C SER A 111 5.89 -25.21 -5.65
N GLU A 112 5.05 -26.22 -5.88
CA GLU A 112 3.68 -26.03 -6.36
C GLU A 112 2.89 -25.24 -5.31
N PHE A 113 2.66 -23.95 -5.57
CA PHE A 113 1.60 -23.20 -4.93
C PHE A 113 0.51 -23.00 -5.99
N GLU A 114 -0.50 -23.86 -5.94
CA GLU A 114 -1.69 -23.81 -6.79
C GLU A 114 -2.51 -22.56 -6.39
N ILE A 115 -2.36 -21.47 -7.16
CA ILE A 115 -3.19 -20.28 -7.03
C ILE A 115 -4.42 -20.49 -7.91
N GLU A 116 -5.52 -20.89 -7.28
CA GLU A 116 -6.84 -20.98 -7.90
C GLU A 116 -7.18 -19.63 -8.56
N SER A 117 -7.32 -19.71 -9.88
CA SER A 117 -7.29 -18.57 -10.79
C SER A 117 -8.67 -17.91 -10.92
N GLU A 118 -8.98 -16.97 -10.04
CA GLU A 118 -9.99 -15.93 -10.33
C GLU A 118 -9.26 -14.62 -10.70
N ASN A 119 -8.53 -14.69 -11.82
CA ASN A 119 -7.74 -13.61 -12.41
C ASN A 119 -8.62 -12.59 -13.16
N LEU A 120 -9.46 -11.84 -12.46
CA LEU A 120 -10.16 -10.71 -13.06
C LEU A 120 -9.44 -9.36 -12.86
N TRP A 121 -8.49 -9.28 -11.92
CA TRP A 121 -7.82 -8.02 -11.54
C TRP A 121 -6.30 -8.05 -11.72
N LEU A 122 -5.64 -9.22 -11.67
CA LEU A 122 -4.18 -9.31 -11.65
C LEU A 122 -3.47 -9.00 -12.98
N THR A 123 -4.16 -9.06 -14.12
CA THR A 123 -3.54 -8.92 -15.45
C THR A 123 -3.56 -7.50 -16.00
N ASP A 124 -4.34 -6.57 -15.43
CA ASP A 124 -4.53 -5.22 -15.98
C ASP A 124 -4.35 -4.09 -14.94
N ASP A 125 -3.86 -4.43 -13.74
CA ASP A 125 -3.62 -3.45 -12.67
C ASP A 125 -2.46 -2.48 -12.99
N GLY A 126 -1.59 -2.81 -13.93
CA GLY A 126 -0.46 -1.95 -14.30
C GLY A 126 -0.93 -0.58 -14.83
N LEU A 127 -1.98 -0.54 -15.64
CA LEU A 127 -2.51 0.71 -16.19
C LEU A 127 -3.27 1.54 -15.16
N ILE A 128 -3.95 0.89 -14.21
CA ILE A 128 -4.75 1.55 -13.17
C ILE A 128 -3.86 2.03 -12.01
N ALA A 129 -2.81 1.28 -11.67
CA ALA A 129 -1.86 1.61 -10.61
C ALA A 129 -0.74 2.57 -11.07
N GLY A 130 -0.77 3.04 -12.34
CA GLY A 130 0.23 3.95 -12.87
C GLY A 130 1.60 3.30 -13.09
N ALA A 131 1.64 2.00 -13.36
CA ALA A 131 2.87 1.33 -13.77
C ALA A 131 3.35 1.93 -15.10
N PRO A 132 4.65 2.23 -15.24
CA PRO A 132 5.18 2.80 -16.47
C PRO A 132 5.01 1.80 -17.61
N MET A 133 4.44 2.25 -18.74
CA MET A 133 4.42 1.46 -19.97
C MET A 133 5.84 1.40 -20.54
N LEU A 134 6.49 0.24 -20.41
CA LEU A 134 7.84 0.00 -20.93
C LEU A 134 7.81 -0.53 -22.37
N GLU A 135 6.64 -0.93 -22.87
CA GLU A 135 6.47 -1.50 -24.20
C GLU A 135 6.52 -0.41 -25.28
N GLY A 136 7.42 -0.55 -26.25
CA GLY A 136 7.65 0.44 -27.32
C GLY A 136 8.77 1.45 -27.06
N LEU A 137 9.47 1.37 -25.92
CA LEU A 137 10.72 2.10 -25.72
C LEU A 137 11.84 1.46 -26.54
N SER A 138 12.73 2.29 -27.10
CA SER A 138 14.01 1.78 -27.62
C SER A 138 14.91 1.39 -26.46
N ASP A 139 15.88 0.51 -26.71
CA ASP A 139 16.79 0.04 -25.67
C ASP A 139 17.55 1.20 -25.00
N GLU A 140 17.86 2.26 -25.74
CA GLU A 140 18.50 3.48 -25.22
C GLU A 140 17.59 4.31 -24.32
N ALA A 141 16.30 4.39 -24.66
CA ALA A 141 15.31 5.08 -23.82
C ALA A 141 15.04 4.30 -22.54
N LEU A 142 15.05 2.97 -22.62
CA LEU A 142 14.90 2.08 -21.47
C LEU A 142 16.09 2.18 -20.52
N THR A 143 17.33 2.21 -21.03
CA THR A 143 18.52 2.36 -20.18
C THR A 143 18.56 3.71 -19.48
N GLN A 144 18.24 4.80 -20.19
CA GLN A 144 18.16 6.13 -19.57
C GLN A 144 17.13 6.19 -18.44
N PHE A 145 15.94 5.60 -18.63
CA PHE A 145 14.91 5.56 -17.60
C PHE A 145 15.35 4.77 -16.35
N LEU A 146 16.06 3.65 -16.53
CA LEU A 146 16.61 2.85 -15.44
C LEU A 146 17.72 3.59 -14.67
N GLU A 147 18.57 4.36 -15.36
CA GLU A 147 19.58 5.20 -14.73
C GLU A 147 18.97 6.31 -13.88
N GLU A 148 17.90 6.97 -14.34
CA GLU A 148 17.19 8.00 -13.58
C GLU A 148 16.55 7.45 -12.29
N LEU A 149 15.92 6.27 -12.35
CA LEU A 149 15.32 5.62 -11.19
C LEU A 149 16.37 5.18 -10.15
N THR A 150 17.50 4.66 -10.61
CA THR A 150 18.58 4.21 -9.72
C THR A 150 19.40 5.38 -9.17
N ALA A 151 19.53 6.48 -9.89
CA ALA A 151 20.14 7.71 -9.39
C ALA A 151 19.25 8.40 -8.35
N GLY A 152 17.93 8.46 -8.57
CA GLY A 152 16.96 9.11 -7.68
C GLY A 152 16.81 8.44 -6.31
N THR A 153 17.07 7.13 -6.18
CA THR A 153 17.01 6.42 -4.90
C THR A 153 18.22 6.66 -3.98
N SER A 154 19.27 7.34 -4.46
CA SER A 154 20.49 7.61 -3.67
C SER A 154 20.50 8.97 -2.97
N GLY A 155 19.49 9.81 -3.17
CA GLY A 155 19.42 11.19 -2.67
C GLY A 155 18.58 11.42 -1.40
N GLY A 156 18.19 10.37 -0.68
CA GLY A 156 17.27 10.44 0.47
C GLY A 156 17.88 9.98 1.79
N ALA A 157 18.93 10.64 2.27
CA ALA A 157 19.35 10.55 3.67
C ALA A 157 19.95 11.89 4.11
N ALA A 158 19.12 12.71 4.77
CA ALA A 158 19.52 13.74 5.69
C ALA A 158 18.94 13.39 7.07
#